data_AF-A0A928VP06-F1
#
_entry.id   AF-A0A928VP06-F1
#
_cell.length_a   1.000
_cell.length_b   1.000
_cell.length_c   1.000
_cell.angle_alpha   90.00
_cell.angle_beta   90.00
_cell.angle_gamma   90.00
#
_symmetry.space_group_name_H-M   'P 1'
#
loop_
_entity.id
_entity.type
_entity.pdbx_description
1 polymer ?
#
loop_
_entity_poly.entity_id
_entity_poly.type
_entity_poly.pdbx_seq_one_letter_code
_entity_poly.pdbx_strand_id
1 'polypeptide(L)'
;MQLLTFSLLALYTVVMPLLFSNWYGLYLNEPGMNASQRQTSRIVLMLATLLWPIVLPMSYLELLKKVKRYERQNLMTQPNFVSLPEMY
;
A
#
# COMPACT_ATOMS: atom_id res chain seq x y z
N MET A 1 -30.88 -0.41 9.76
CA MET A 1 -30.25 0.17 8.55
C MET A 1 -29.50 1.47 8.83
N GLN A 2 -30.10 2.46 9.51
CA GLN A 2 -29.48 3.77 9.77
C GLN A 2 -28.18 3.73 10.60
N LEU A 3 -28.11 2.90 11.64
CA LEU A 3 -26.90 2.70 12.46
C LEU A 3 -25.70 2.24 11.63
N LEU A 4 -25.93 1.32 10.68
CA LEU A 4 -24.88 0.76 9.83
C LEU A 4 -24.31 1.83 8.89
N THR A 5 -25.16 2.68 8.32
CA THR A 5 -24.74 3.82 7.49
C THR A 5 -23.95 4.86 8.30
N PHE A 6 -24.34 5.17 9.53
CA PHE A 6 -23.59 6.11 10.38
C PHE A 6 -22.20 5.56 10.75
N SER A 7 -22.11 4.27 11.07
CA SER A 7 -20.81 3.64 11.36
C SER A 7 -19.88 3.64 10.15
N LEU A 8 -20.39 3.32 8.96
CA LEU A 8 -19.63 3.40 7.71
C LEU A 8 -19.19 4.82 7.39
N LEU A 9 -20.05 5.81 7.62
CA LEU A 9 -19.73 7.22 7.40
C LEU A 9 -18.65 7.69 8.38
N ALA A 10 -18.76 7.36 9.66
CA ALA A 10 -17.76 7.69 10.67
C ALA A 10 -16.40 7.06 10.33
N LEU A 11 -16.39 5.77 9.94
CA LEU A 11 -15.17 5.10 9.48
C LEU A 11 -14.58 5.82 8.26
N TYR A 12 -15.41 6.15 7.27
CA TYR A 12 -14.97 6.86 6.07
C TYR A 12 -14.31 8.20 6.42
N THR A 13 -14.96 8.99 7.28
CA THR A 13 -14.46 10.32 7.66
C THR A 13 -13.19 10.26 8.51
N VAL A 14 -13.01 9.26 9.37
CA VAL A 14 -11.79 9.12 10.20
C VAL A 14 -10.60 8.60 9.40
N VAL A 15 -10.86 7.71 8.45
CA VAL A 15 -9.78 7.06 7.70
C VAL A 15 -9.25 7.97 6.58
N MET A 16 -10.10 8.84 6.01
CA MET A 16 -9.73 9.84 5.01
C MET A 16 -8.53 10.75 5.42
N PRO A 17 -8.51 11.41 6.59
CA PRO A 17 -7.38 12.25 7.01
C PRO A 17 -6.14 11.42 7.38
N LEU A 18 -6.31 10.17 7.85
CA LEU A 18 -5.18 9.28 8.16
C LEU A 18 -4.42 8.89 6.89
N LEU A 19 -5.13 8.45 5.84
CA LEU A 19 -4.50 8.15 4.55
C LEU A 19 -3.92 9.41 3.91
N PHE A 20 -4.65 10.52 3.95
CA PHE A 20 -4.16 11.78 3.41
C PHE A 20 -2.85 12.20 4.09
N SER A 21 -2.78 12.16 5.43
CA SER A 21 -1.57 12.51 6.18
C SER A 21 -0.40 11.58 5.86
N ASN A 22 -0.65 10.27 5.76
CA ASN A 22 0.40 9.29 5.49
C ASN A 22 0.98 9.47 4.07
N TRP A 23 0.12 9.67 3.07
CA TRP A 23 0.56 9.92 1.70
C TRP A 23 1.18 11.32 1.53
N TYR A 24 0.67 12.32 2.25
CA TYR A 24 1.25 13.67 2.23
C TYR A 24 2.65 13.68 2.85
N GLY A 25 2.87 12.89 3.91
CA GLY A 25 4.19 12.68 4.49
C GLY A 25 5.17 12.00 3.53
N LEU A 26 4.71 11.01 2.74
CA LEU A 26 5.50 10.40 1.65
C LEU A 26 5.85 11.42 0.57
N TYR A 27 4.90 12.22 0.14
CA TYR A 27 5.12 13.30 -0.84
C TYR A 27 6.11 14.35 -0.35
N LEU A 28 6.12 14.66 0.95
CA LEU A 28 7.03 15.65 1.53
C LEU A 28 8.46 15.10 1.72
N ASN A 29 8.60 13.78 1.91
CA ASN A 29 9.85 13.09 2.17
C ASN A 29 10.58 12.58 0.91
N GLU A 30 10.17 12.96 -0.30
CA GLU A 30 10.95 12.70 -1.52
C GLU A 30 11.86 13.90 -1.86
N PRO A 31 13.12 13.93 -1.35
CA PRO A 31 14.10 14.94 -1.73
C PRO A 31 14.56 14.70 -3.18
N GLY A 32 14.27 15.65 -4.07
CA GLY A 32 14.76 15.64 -5.47
C GLY A 32 13.70 15.52 -6.56
N MET A 33 12.41 15.59 -6.22
CA MET A 33 11.34 15.57 -7.23
C MET A 33 11.40 16.75 -8.22
N ASN A 34 11.47 16.44 -9.51
CA ASN A 34 11.27 17.41 -10.58
C ASN A 34 9.85 18.00 -10.53
N ALA A 35 9.67 19.26 -10.98
CA ALA A 35 8.40 19.99 -10.89
C ALA A 35 7.21 19.25 -11.54
N SER A 36 7.43 18.47 -12.60
CA SER A 36 6.40 17.65 -13.24
C SER A 36 5.96 16.47 -12.38
N GLN A 37 6.90 15.76 -11.75
CA GLN A 37 6.62 14.64 -10.85
C GLN A 37 5.86 15.11 -9.61
N ARG A 38 6.19 16.31 -9.12
CA ARG A 38 5.52 16.94 -7.99
C ARG A 38 4.03 17.19 -8.28
N GLN A 39 3.70 17.61 -9.50
CA GLN A 39 2.31 17.83 -9.91
C GLN A 39 1.54 16.50 -10.07
N THR A 40 2.17 15.49 -10.68
CA THR A 40 1.58 14.15 -10.80
C THR A 40 1.32 13.52 -9.43
N SER A 41 2.27 13.58 -8.50
CA SER A 41 2.08 13.01 -7.16
C SER A 41 0.99 13.74 -6.38
N ARG A 42 0.82 15.05 -6.56
CA ARG A 42 -0.32 15.78 -5.97
C ARG A 42 -1.67 15.31 -6.52
N ILE A 43 -1.76 15.07 -7.84
CA ILE A 43 -2.98 14.56 -8.48
C ILE A 43 -3.27 13.13 -8.00
N VAL A 44 -2.24 12.28 -7.95
CA VAL A 44 -2.35 10.91 -7.44
C VAL A 44 -2.77 10.92 -5.97
N LEU A 45 -2.25 11.83 -5.14
CA LEU A 45 -2.67 12.00 -3.76
C LEU A 45 -4.17 12.26 -3.66
N MET A 46 -4.68 13.25 -4.40
CA MET A 46 -6.10 13.60 -4.40
C MET A 46 -6.97 12.46 -4.91
N LEU A 47 -6.59 11.83 -6.02
CA LEU A 47 -7.31 10.70 -6.60
C LEU A 47 -7.31 9.51 -5.64
N ALA A 48 -6.18 9.24 -4.99
CA ALA A 48 -6.06 8.17 -4.04
C ALA A 48 -6.95 8.42 -2.81
N THR A 49 -7.10 9.67 -2.36
CA THR A 49 -7.92 9.98 -1.17
C THR A 49 -9.41 9.91 -1.51
N LEU A 50 -9.79 10.35 -2.71
CA LEU A 50 -11.17 10.24 -3.20
C LEU A 50 -11.56 8.78 -3.49
N LEU A 51 -10.67 8.01 -4.12
CA LEU A 51 -10.89 6.63 -4.54
C LEU A 51 -10.32 5.61 -3.54
N TRP A 52 -10.12 6.00 -2.28
CA TRP A 52 -9.55 5.13 -1.25
C TRP A 52 -10.23 3.75 -1.10
N PRO A 53 -11.55 3.55 -1.32
CA PRO A 53 -12.16 2.22 -1.21
C PRO A 53 -11.71 1.27 -2.33
N ILE A 54 -11.20 1.81 -3.44
CA ILE A 54 -10.69 1.06 -4.60
C ILE A 54 -9.15 1.01 -4.55
N VAL A 55 -8.51 2.10 -4.12
CA VAL A 55 -7.05 2.18 -4.04
C VAL A 55 -6.50 1.30 -2.93
N LEU A 56 -7.19 1.17 -1.79
CA LEU A 56 -6.80 0.24 -0.73
C LEU A 56 -6.72 -1.23 -1.20
N PRO A 57 -7.78 -1.83 -1.79
CA PRO A 57 -7.69 -3.22 -2.25
C PRO A 57 -6.69 -3.40 -3.40
N MET A 58 -6.57 -2.43 -4.31
CA MET A 58 -5.59 -2.49 -5.40
C MET A 58 -4.15 -2.45 -4.87
N SER A 59 -3.83 -1.51 -3.97
CA SER A 59 -2.50 -1.42 -3.36
C SER A 59 -2.17 -2.65 -2.53
N TYR A 60 -3.14 -3.20 -1.79
CA TYR A 60 -2.96 -4.45 -1.06
C TYR A 60 -2.63 -5.63 -1.98
N LEU A 61 -3.37 -5.78 -3.09
CA LEU A 61 -3.09 -6.83 -4.08
C LEU A 61 -1.70 -6.69 -4.71
N GLU A 62 -1.26 -5.46 -4.95
CA GLU A 62 0.07 -5.20 -5.50
C GLU A 62 1.18 -5.48 -4.49
N LEU A 63 0.99 -5.11 -3.22
CA LEU A 63 1.89 -5.53 -2.13
C LEU A 63 1.94 -7.05 -2.02
N LEU A 64 0.80 -7.74 -2.07
CA LEU A 64 0.75 -9.20 -1.99
C LEU A 64 1.51 -9.85 -3.15
N LYS A 65 1.37 -9.32 -4.37
CA LYS A 65 2.15 -9.76 -5.53
C LYS A 65 3.65 -9.53 -5.33
N LYS A 66 4.04 -8.37 -4.76
CA LYS A 66 5.44 -8.08 -4.44
C LYS A 66 5.98 -9.02 -3.39
N VAL A 67 5.28 -9.24 -2.28
CA VAL A 67 5.69 -10.18 -1.22
C VAL A 67 5.90 -11.57 -1.80
N LYS A 68 4.94 -12.08 -2.59
CA LYS A 68 5.07 -13.38 -3.26
C LYS A 68 6.25 -13.44 -4.23
N ARG A 69 6.57 -12.33 -4.90
CA ARG A 69 7.75 -12.21 -5.78
C ARG A 69 9.06 -12.20 -4.99
N TYR A 70 9.10 -11.50 -3.85
CA TYR A 70 10.24 -11.49 -2.94
C TYR A 70 10.48 -12.87 -2.31
N GLU A 71 9.43 -13.57 -1.85
CA GLU A 71 9.56 -14.95 -1.37
C GLU A 71 10.12 -15.87 -2.46
N ARG A 72 9.60 -15.77 -3.70
CA ARG A 72 10.13 -16.54 -4.84
C ARG A 72 11.58 -16.19 -5.15
N GLN A 73 11.96 -14.91 -5.07
CA GLN A 73 13.34 -14.48 -5.29
C GLN A 73 14.26 -14.97 -4.17
N ASN A 74 13.84 -14.91 -2.90
CA ASN A 74 14.60 -15.43 -1.78
C ASN A 74 14.81 -16.95 -1.87
N LEU A 75 13.84 -17.70 -2.40
CA LEU A 75 13.98 -19.12 -2.71
C LEU A 75 14.97 -19.38 -3.86
N MET A 76 15.12 -18.46 -4.81
CA MET A 76 16.08 -18.56 -5.93
C MET A 76 17.48 -18.04 -5.60
N THR A 77 17.62 -17.23 -4.55
CA THR A 77 18.91 -16.66 -4.10
C THR A 77 19.53 -17.47 -2.96
N GLN A 78 18.89 -18.56 -2.52
CA GLN A 78 19.50 -19.52 -1.60
C GLN A 78 20.29 -20.56 -2.41
N PRO A 79 21.63 -20.53 -2.42
CA PRO A 79 22.40 -21.63 -3.00
C PRO A 79 22.30 -22.79 -2.02
N ASN A 80 21.35 -23.69 -2.26
CA ASN A 80 21.41 -25.11 -1.92
C ASN A 80 22.19 -25.50 -0.64
N PHE A 81 21.71 -25.07 0.53
CA PHE A 81 22.00 -25.69 1.82
C PHE A 81 20.75 -25.42 2.66
N VAL A 82 19.76 -26.31 2.70
CA VAL A 82 19.71 -27.38 3.71
C VAL A 82 19.03 -28.59 3.08
N SER A 83 19.83 -29.64 2.91
CA SER A 83 19.38 -31.02 2.77
C SER A 83 18.39 -31.35 3.88
N LEU A 84 17.19 -31.80 3.50
CA LEU A 84 16.41 -32.67 4.37
C LEU A 84 17.25 -33.92 4.66
N PRO A 85 17.31 -34.33 5.92
CA PRO A 85 17.00 -35.71 6.19
C PRO A 85 15.83 -35.77 7.16
N GLU A 86 14.85 -36.58 6.75
CA GLU A 86 13.93 -37.26 7.66
C GLU A 86 14.70 -37.74 8.89
N MET A 87 14.17 -37.51 10.09
CA MET A 87 14.31 -38.45 11.19
C MET A 87 13.17 -38.24 12.20
N TYR A 88 12.25 -39.21 12.11
CA TYR A 88 11.36 -39.80 13.12
C TYR A 88 10.50 -38.89 14.00
#